data_AF-A0A212L615-F1
#
_entry.id   AF-A0A212L615-F1
#
_cell.length_a   1.000
_cell.length_b   1.000
_cell.length_c   1.000
_cell.angle_alpha   90.00
_cell.angle_beta   90.00
_cell.angle_gamma   90.00
#
_symmetry.space_group_name_H-M   'P 1'
#
loop_
_entity.id
_entity.type
_entity.pdbx_description
1 polymer ?
#
loop_
_entity_poly.entity_id
_entity_poly.type
_entity_poly.pdbx_seq_one_letter_code
_entity_poly.pdbx_strand_id
1 'polypeptide(L)'
;MTVGTVHALQGAERPVVIFSPVYSKHADGGFIDLSPSMLNVAVSRAKDAFLVFGDMDTLASAPPGSPRSVLASFLSRDSANELAFEVPSRTDLSRGTRTLESLRDAAEHDAFLLKEFANARRRLCIVSPWINIATMKEVGFIGAIATARARGVEVDIYADPRLTRDRNKAGQDMFAEADEALTGIGATLHAVQQLHSKLVWADDSLLAVGSFNWFSAHRTGEFARHETSVVYRGKHLGPEIQTLEDSLKARTPTY
;
A
#
# COMPACT_ATOMS: atom_id res chain seq x y z
N MET A 1 14.51 -23.46 -15.19
CA MET A 1 13.94 -22.89 -13.95
C MET A 1 13.92 -23.98 -12.89
N THR A 2 14.30 -23.68 -11.64
CA THR A 2 14.28 -24.64 -10.52
C THR A 2 13.37 -24.08 -9.44
N VAL A 3 12.47 -24.91 -8.91
CA VAL A 3 11.47 -24.51 -7.91
C VAL A 3 11.57 -25.47 -6.74
N GLY A 4 11.57 -24.95 -5.53
CA GLY A 4 11.68 -25.74 -4.31
C GLY A 4 11.68 -24.86 -3.07
N THR A 5 11.68 -25.47 -1.89
CA THR A 5 11.83 -24.76 -0.62
C THR A 5 13.29 -24.35 -0.42
N VAL A 6 13.54 -23.38 0.45
CA VAL A 6 14.90 -22.94 0.82
C VAL A 6 15.80 -24.12 1.23
N HIS A 7 15.23 -25.08 1.97
CA HIS A 7 15.93 -26.31 2.38
C HIS A 7 16.24 -27.24 1.22
N ALA A 8 15.29 -27.45 0.30
CA ALA A 8 15.48 -28.33 -0.85
C ALA A 8 16.55 -27.80 -1.83
N LEU A 9 16.83 -26.49 -1.79
CA LEU A 9 17.80 -25.83 -2.66
C LEU A 9 19.08 -25.41 -1.93
N GLN A 10 19.34 -25.96 -0.75
CA GLN A 10 20.55 -25.65 0.01
C GLN A 10 21.80 -26.08 -0.78
N GLY A 11 22.77 -25.17 -0.94
CA GLY A 11 24.01 -25.41 -1.68
C GLY A 11 23.94 -25.16 -3.19
N ALA A 12 22.78 -24.77 -3.73
CA ALA A 12 22.60 -24.45 -5.14
C ALA A 12 22.46 -22.93 -5.37
N GLU A 13 23.59 -22.24 -5.53
CA GLU A 13 23.57 -20.81 -5.90
C GLU A 13 23.02 -20.60 -7.31
N ARG A 14 22.32 -19.49 -7.52
CA ARG A 14 21.71 -19.09 -8.80
C ARG A 14 21.99 -17.62 -9.09
N PRO A 15 22.15 -17.24 -10.38
CA PRO A 15 22.21 -15.83 -10.79
C PRO A 15 21.09 -14.99 -10.17
N VAL A 16 19.85 -15.48 -10.28
CA VAL A 16 18.66 -14.85 -9.74
C VAL A 16 17.92 -15.83 -8.85
N VAL A 17 17.48 -15.36 -7.67
CA VAL A 17 16.58 -16.07 -6.77
C VAL A 17 15.27 -15.30 -6.69
N ILE A 18 14.16 -16.00 -6.95
CA ILE A 18 12.80 -15.49 -6.71
C ILE A 18 12.29 -16.16 -5.43
N PHE A 19 12.01 -15.35 -4.42
CA PHE A 19 11.60 -15.79 -3.11
C PHE A 19 10.17 -15.34 -2.83
N SER A 20 9.33 -16.26 -2.36
CA SER A 20 8.02 -15.93 -1.79
C SER A 20 7.95 -16.48 -0.37
N PRO A 21 7.67 -15.64 0.64
CA PRO A 21 7.49 -16.09 2.00
C PRO A 21 6.15 -16.84 2.19
N VAL A 22 5.25 -16.81 1.20
CA VAL A 22 3.86 -17.32 1.25
C VAL A 22 3.00 -16.77 2.40
N TYR A 23 3.43 -15.67 3.01
CA TYR A 23 2.71 -15.00 4.08
C TYR A 23 1.94 -13.80 3.56
N SER A 24 0.81 -13.52 4.21
CA SER A 24 -0.04 -12.37 3.93
C SER A 24 -0.79 -11.93 5.18
N LYS A 25 -1.48 -10.78 5.11
CA LYS A 25 -2.42 -10.33 6.15
C LYS A 25 -3.48 -11.38 6.53
N HIS A 26 -3.79 -12.30 5.62
CA HIS A 26 -4.78 -13.37 5.81
C HIS A 26 -4.20 -14.64 6.46
N ALA A 27 -2.89 -14.81 6.38
CA ALA A 27 -2.17 -15.99 6.87
C ALA A 27 -0.72 -15.59 7.14
N ASP A 28 -0.48 -15.03 8.32
CA ASP A 28 0.86 -14.72 8.78
C ASP A 28 1.52 -15.96 9.40
N GLY A 29 2.75 -16.26 9.00
CA GLY A 29 3.50 -17.42 9.46
C GLY A 29 4.76 -17.02 10.24
N GLY A 30 5.35 -17.97 10.96
CA GLY A 30 6.56 -17.74 11.77
C GLY A 30 7.80 -18.49 11.30
N PHE A 31 7.66 -19.42 10.35
CA PHE A 31 8.72 -20.36 9.98
C PHE A 31 10.05 -19.70 9.57
N ILE A 32 10.01 -18.68 8.71
CA ILE A 32 11.22 -17.99 8.25
C ILE A 32 11.87 -17.07 9.30
N ASP A 33 11.19 -16.82 10.43
CA ASP A 33 11.74 -16.08 11.57
C ASP A 33 12.29 -17.00 12.67
N LEU A 34 12.09 -18.32 12.60
CA LEU A 34 12.51 -19.27 13.64
C LEU A 34 14.02 -19.22 13.90
N SER A 35 14.82 -18.91 12.88
CA SER A 35 16.25 -18.65 13.05
C SER A 35 16.80 -17.77 11.91
N PRO A 36 17.87 -16.99 12.16
CA PRO A 36 18.52 -16.18 11.11
C PRO A 36 19.00 -17.01 9.91
N SER A 37 19.39 -18.26 10.15
CA SER A 37 19.85 -19.17 9.09
C SER A 37 18.79 -19.42 8.02
N MET A 38 17.50 -19.32 8.34
CA MET A 38 16.41 -19.60 7.40
C MET A 38 16.42 -18.63 6.22
N LEU A 39 16.40 -17.32 6.51
CA LEU A 39 16.46 -16.30 5.46
C LEU A 39 17.87 -16.09 4.92
N ASN A 40 18.92 -16.22 5.76
CA ASN A 40 20.30 -16.09 5.28
C ASN A 40 20.63 -17.13 4.20
N VAL A 41 20.12 -18.37 4.33
CA VAL A 41 20.27 -19.37 3.28
C VAL A 41 19.55 -18.91 2.02
N ALA A 42 18.32 -18.41 2.08
CA ALA A 42 17.60 -17.95 0.90
C ALA A 42 18.32 -16.79 0.19
N VAL A 43 18.76 -15.77 0.94
CA VAL A 43 19.41 -14.57 0.40
C VAL A 43 20.78 -14.89 -0.17
N SER A 44 21.61 -15.67 0.53
CA SER A 44 22.98 -16.00 0.08
C SER A 44 23.05 -16.90 -1.16
N ARG A 45 21.94 -17.45 -1.66
CA ARG A 45 21.93 -18.18 -2.94
C ARG A 45 21.84 -17.28 -4.16
N ALA A 46 21.44 -16.02 -4.01
CA ALA A 46 21.45 -15.08 -5.11
C ALA A 46 22.86 -14.58 -5.39
N LYS A 47 23.34 -14.75 -6.62
CA LYS A 47 24.62 -14.17 -7.06
C LYS A 47 24.46 -12.72 -7.51
N ASP A 48 23.41 -12.47 -8.29
CA ASP A 48 23.20 -11.17 -8.94
C ASP A 48 21.95 -10.47 -8.37
N ALA A 49 20.82 -11.18 -8.22
CA ALA A 49 19.58 -10.58 -7.74
C ALA A 49 18.75 -11.50 -6.85
N PHE A 50 18.21 -10.93 -5.77
CA PHE A 50 17.25 -11.57 -4.87
C PHE A 50 15.93 -10.81 -4.95
N LEU A 51 14.92 -11.42 -5.60
CA LEU A 51 13.62 -10.82 -5.83
C LEU A 51 12.60 -11.40 -4.87
N VAL A 52 11.88 -10.54 -4.14
CA VAL A 52 10.87 -10.96 -3.17
C VAL A 52 9.48 -10.67 -3.71
N PHE A 53 8.63 -11.69 -3.72
CA PHE A 53 7.20 -11.60 -4.04
C PHE A 53 6.39 -12.02 -2.82
N GLY A 54 5.88 -11.04 -2.08
CA GLY A 54 5.11 -11.26 -0.86
C GLY A 54 4.33 -10.02 -0.44
N ASP A 55 3.56 -10.16 0.63
CA ASP A 55 2.85 -9.03 1.24
C ASP A 55 3.85 -8.13 1.98
N MET A 56 4.16 -6.97 1.38
CA MET A 56 5.13 -6.02 1.92
C MET A 56 4.72 -5.44 3.28
N ASP A 57 3.42 -5.32 3.53
CA ASP A 57 2.94 -4.85 4.83
C ASP A 57 3.14 -5.92 5.91
N THR A 58 2.93 -7.20 5.58
CA THR A 58 3.21 -8.33 6.48
C THR A 58 4.71 -8.49 6.76
N LEU A 59 5.56 -8.22 5.77
CA LEU A 59 7.01 -8.18 5.97
C LEU A 59 7.41 -7.03 6.90
N ALA A 60 6.79 -5.85 6.71
CA ALA A 60 7.07 -4.65 7.49
C ALA A 60 6.57 -4.73 8.94
N SER A 61 5.51 -5.48 9.21
CA SER A 61 4.97 -5.67 10.56
C SER A 61 5.74 -6.70 11.39
N ALA A 62 6.80 -7.32 10.85
CA ALA A 62 7.57 -8.32 11.56
C ALA A 62 8.28 -7.74 12.80
N PRO A 63 8.41 -8.50 13.91
CA PRO A 63 9.05 -8.01 15.13
C PRO A 63 10.45 -7.44 14.88
N PRO A 64 10.84 -6.30 15.49
CA PRO A 64 12.17 -5.72 15.30
C PRO A 64 13.29 -6.72 15.58
N GLY A 65 14.26 -6.80 14.66
CA GLY A 65 15.39 -7.72 14.75
C GLY A 65 15.08 -9.15 14.29
N SER A 66 13.82 -9.48 13.98
CA SER A 66 13.48 -10.73 13.30
C SER A 66 14.12 -10.79 11.91
N PRO A 67 14.43 -11.99 11.40
CA PRO A 67 14.94 -12.16 10.04
C PRO A 67 14.09 -11.44 8.97
N ARG A 68 12.76 -11.50 9.05
CA ARG A 68 11.86 -10.75 8.14
C ARG A 68 12.01 -9.24 8.27
N SER A 69 12.08 -8.70 9.48
CA SER A 69 12.22 -7.24 9.66
C SER A 69 13.52 -6.71 9.06
N VAL A 70 14.60 -7.50 9.16
CA VAL A 70 15.89 -7.16 8.53
C VAL A 70 15.75 -7.17 7.01
N LEU A 71 15.16 -8.23 6.44
CA LEU A 71 14.90 -8.30 4.99
C LEU A 71 14.04 -7.12 4.51
N ALA A 72 12.95 -6.81 5.22
CA ALA A 72 12.06 -5.69 4.90
C ALA A 72 12.83 -4.36 4.84
N SER A 73 13.75 -4.12 5.80
CA SER A 73 14.57 -2.90 5.81
C SER A 73 15.48 -2.76 4.59
N PHE A 74 16.02 -3.87 4.07
CA PHE A 74 16.81 -3.86 2.84
C PHE A 74 15.94 -3.60 1.60
N LEU A 75 14.78 -4.26 1.52
CA LEU A 75 13.85 -4.10 0.40
C LEU A 75 13.34 -2.66 0.31
N SER A 76 12.98 -2.04 1.43
CA SER A 76 12.43 -0.68 1.47
C SER A 76 13.49 0.44 1.47
N ARG A 77 14.78 0.10 1.38
CA ARG A 77 15.87 1.10 1.53
C ARG A 77 15.96 2.08 0.37
N ASP A 78 15.65 1.61 -0.84
CA ASP A 78 15.70 2.41 -2.05
C ASP A 78 14.44 2.15 -2.88
N SER A 79 13.82 3.22 -3.37
CA SER A 79 12.69 3.15 -4.30
C SER A 79 13.01 2.38 -5.59
N ALA A 80 14.28 2.32 -6.01
CA ALA A 80 14.73 1.55 -7.16
C ALA A 80 14.62 0.02 -6.97
N ASN A 81 14.42 -0.45 -5.73
CA ASN A 81 14.18 -1.87 -5.45
C ASN A 81 12.75 -2.32 -5.80
N GLU A 82 11.83 -1.37 -6.03
CA GLU A 82 10.45 -1.68 -6.37
C GLU A 82 10.35 -2.18 -7.82
N LEU A 83 9.71 -3.34 -7.99
CA LEU A 83 9.33 -3.84 -9.29
C LEU A 83 7.87 -3.50 -9.57
N ALA A 84 7.62 -2.71 -10.62
CA ALA A 84 6.28 -2.32 -11.02
C ALA A 84 5.67 -3.37 -11.96
N PHE A 85 4.47 -3.85 -11.62
CA PHE A 85 3.70 -4.80 -12.42
C PHE A 85 2.23 -4.42 -12.44
N GLU A 86 1.50 -4.86 -13.46
CA GLU A 86 0.04 -4.81 -13.44
C GLU A 86 -0.50 -5.69 -12.32
N VAL A 87 -1.40 -5.13 -11.50
CA VAL A 87 -2.05 -5.86 -10.42
C VAL A 87 -3.11 -6.79 -11.02
N PRO A 88 -2.98 -8.12 -10.88
CA PRO A 88 -3.99 -9.04 -11.40
C PRO A 88 -5.30 -8.88 -10.62
N SER A 89 -6.43 -9.00 -11.32
CA SER A 89 -7.74 -8.97 -10.69
C SER A 89 -7.97 -10.19 -9.79
N ARG A 90 -8.48 -9.96 -8.57
CA ARG A 90 -8.94 -10.96 -7.61
C ARG A 90 -10.32 -11.46 -8.01
N THR A 91 -10.37 -12.64 -8.65
CA THR A 91 -11.64 -13.25 -9.11
C THR A 91 -12.58 -13.58 -7.95
N ASP A 92 -12.04 -13.90 -6.78
CA ASP A 92 -12.78 -14.15 -5.54
C ASP A 92 -13.56 -12.92 -5.05
N LEU A 93 -13.03 -11.71 -5.32
CA LEU A 93 -13.66 -10.44 -4.97
C LEU A 93 -14.62 -9.92 -6.05
N SER A 94 -14.66 -10.56 -7.23
CA SER A 94 -15.43 -10.10 -8.39
C SER A 94 -16.86 -10.67 -8.43
N ARG A 95 -17.35 -11.23 -7.33
CA ARG A 95 -18.65 -11.92 -7.25
C ARG A 95 -19.79 -10.96 -7.59
N GLY A 96 -20.45 -11.21 -8.73
CA GLY A 96 -21.67 -10.52 -9.14
C GLY A 96 -21.47 -9.35 -10.11
N THR A 97 -20.24 -8.94 -10.41
CA THR A 97 -19.97 -7.85 -11.36
C THR A 97 -19.62 -8.42 -12.74
N ARG A 98 -20.46 -8.15 -13.76
CA ARG A 98 -20.20 -8.64 -15.15
C ARG A 98 -19.01 -7.95 -15.82
N THR A 99 -18.63 -6.76 -15.36
CA THR A 99 -17.49 -5.97 -15.85
C THR A 99 -16.71 -5.42 -14.67
N LEU A 100 -15.49 -5.89 -14.53
CA LEU A 100 -14.50 -5.35 -13.61
C LEU A 100 -14.16 -3.91 -14.03
N GLU A 101 -14.37 -2.94 -13.14
CA GLU A 101 -13.97 -1.55 -13.37
C GLU A 101 -12.46 -1.43 -13.17
N SER A 102 -11.77 -0.85 -14.15
CA SER A 102 -10.32 -0.65 -14.15
C SER A 102 -10.03 0.82 -14.45
N LEU A 103 -9.18 1.42 -13.62
CA LEU A 103 -8.69 2.80 -13.73
C LEU A 103 -7.27 2.76 -14.25
N ARG A 104 -6.88 3.61 -15.19
CA ARG A 104 -5.62 3.50 -15.96
C ARG A 104 -4.74 4.73 -15.98
N ASP A 105 -5.25 5.88 -15.58
CA ASP A 105 -4.50 7.13 -15.54
C ASP A 105 -4.95 8.04 -14.39
N ALA A 106 -4.22 9.13 -14.18
CA ALA A 106 -4.52 10.06 -13.11
C ALA A 106 -5.94 10.65 -13.21
N ALA A 107 -6.45 10.89 -14.42
CA ALA A 107 -7.78 11.48 -14.59
C ALA A 107 -8.89 10.51 -14.17
N GLU A 108 -8.79 9.23 -14.53
CA GLU A 108 -9.73 8.19 -14.10
C GLU A 108 -9.68 7.97 -12.58
N HIS A 109 -8.48 7.97 -11.99
CA HIS A 109 -8.32 7.83 -10.54
C HIS A 109 -8.85 9.06 -9.78
N ASP A 110 -8.58 10.27 -10.27
CA ASP A 110 -9.05 11.51 -9.65
C ASP A 110 -10.58 11.59 -9.73
N ALA A 111 -11.19 11.32 -10.88
CA ALA A 111 -12.63 11.29 -11.05
C ALA A 111 -13.30 10.22 -10.17
N PHE A 112 -12.69 9.04 -10.09
CA PHE A 112 -13.14 7.96 -9.20
C PHE A 112 -13.12 8.40 -7.74
N LEU A 113 -12.00 8.89 -7.23
CA LEU A 113 -11.87 9.21 -5.80
C LEU A 113 -12.76 10.40 -5.42
N LEU A 114 -12.89 11.43 -6.26
CA LEU A 114 -13.84 12.53 -6.05
C LEU A 114 -15.29 12.03 -5.98
N LYS A 115 -15.66 11.09 -6.86
CA LYS A 115 -16.98 10.46 -6.82
C LYS A 115 -17.20 9.66 -5.54
N GLU A 116 -16.22 8.90 -5.08
CA GLU A 116 -16.36 8.13 -3.84
C GLU A 116 -16.42 9.04 -2.60
N PHE A 117 -15.65 10.15 -2.58
CA PHE A 117 -15.84 11.19 -1.56
C PHE A 117 -17.23 11.82 -1.56
N ALA A 118 -17.91 11.93 -2.71
CA ALA A 118 -19.27 12.45 -2.79
C ALA A 118 -20.34 11.44 -2.33
N ASN A 119 -20.09 10.14 -2.52
CA ASN A 119 -21.09 9.09 -2.33
C ASN A 119 -20.95 8.28 -1.05
N ALA A 120 -19.77 8.24 -0.43
CA ALA A 120 -19.55 7.54 0.83
C ALA A 120 -20.51 8.02 1.91
N ARG A 121 -21.04 7.08 2.70
CA ARG A 121 -22.10 7.34 3.68
C ARG A 121 -21.63 7.31 5.12
N ARG A 122 -20.71 6.41 5.47
CA ARG A 122 -20.21 6.23 6.83
C ARG A 122 -18.71 6.46 6.90
N ARG A 123 -17.94 5.82 6.02
CA ARG A 123 -16.47 5.92 6.06
C ARG A 123 -15.83 5.83 4.69
N LEU A 124 -14.67 6.44 4.55
CA LEU A 124 -13.80 6.30 3.40
C LEU A 124 -12.35 6.27 3.89
N CYS A 125 -11.59 5.28 3.45
CA CYS A 125 -10.18 5.18 3.77
C CYS A 125 -9.31 5.19 2.53
N ILE A 126 -8.19 5.90 2.60
CA ILE A 126 -7.18 5.97 1.55
C ILE A 126 -5.83 5.54 2.13
N VAL A 127 -5.17 4.62 1.44
CA VAL A 127 -3.81 4.18 1.74
C VAL A 127 -2.94 4.64 0.58
N SER A 128 -2.02 5.56 0.85
CA SER A 128 -1.09 6.14 -0.15
C SER A 128 0.26 6.33 0.51
N PRO A 129 1.33 5.62 0.10
CA PRO A 129 2.63 5.66 0.77
C PRO A 129 3.21 7.07 0.90
N TRP A 130 2.99 7.88 -0.12
CA TRP A 130 3.38 9.29 -0.15
C TRP A 130 2.13 10.17 -0.11
N ILE A 131 2.26 11.32 0.55
CA ILE A 131 1.23 12.36 0.59
C ILE A 131 1.82 13.72 0.21
N ASN A 132 1.10 14.47 -0.61
CA ASN A 132 1.48 15.83 -1.00
C ASN A 132 0.26 16.75 -0.96
N ILE A 133 0.24 17.68 0.00
CA ILE A 133 -0.90 18.57 0.19
C ILE A 133 -1.16 19.49 -1.01
N ALA A 134 -0.13 19.90 -1.74
CA ALA A 134 -0.27 20.75 -2.92
C ALA A 134 -1.01 20.00 -4.03
N THR A 135 -0.62 18.74 -4.25
CA THR A 135 -1.27 17.83 -5.19
C THR A 135 -2.73 17.58 -4.81
N MET A 136 -3.02 17.36 -3.53
CA MET A 136 -4.41 17.18 -3.06
C MET A 136 -5.26 18.44 -3.26
N LYS A 137 -4.68 19.63 -3.10
CA LYS A 137 -5.36 20.92 -3.35
C LYS A 137 -5.63 21.12 -4.84
N GLU A 138 -4.64 20.86 -5.69
CA GLU A 138 -4.74 21.00 -7.16
C GLU A 138 -5.90 20.18 -7.74
N VAL A 139 -6.04 18.93 -7.28
CA VAL A 139 -7.09 18.01 -7.74
C VAL A 139 -8.46 18.28 -7.09
N GLY A 140 -8.48 19.02 -5.98
CA GLY A 140 -9.71 19.34 -5.23
C GLY A 140 -10.08 18.31 -4.15
N PHE A 141 -9.19 17.37 -3.81
CA PHE A 141 -9.45 16.39 -2.75
C PHE A 141 -9.67 17.04 -1.38
N ILE A 142 -9.00 18.14 -1.06
CA ILE A 142 -9.21 18.86 0.21
C ILE A 142 -10.65 19.34 0.37
N GLY A 143 -11.22 19.92 -0.69
CA GLY A 143 -12.63 20.33 -0.68
C GLY A 143 -13.58 19.13 -0.62
N ALA A 144 -13.27 18.05 -1.34
CA ALA A 144 -14.07 16.83 -1.33
C ALA A 144 -14.08 16.14 0.04
N ILE A 145 -12.93 16.06 0.72
CA ILE A 145 -12.80 15.54 2.09
C ILE A 145 -13.61 16.40 3.05
N ALA A 146 -13.45 17.72 3.02
CA ALA A 146 -14.21 18.63 3.89
C ALA A 146 -15.72 18.46 3.70
N THR A 147 -16.17 18.31 2.45
CA THR A 147 -17.59 18.06 2.13
C THR A 147 -18.05 16.71 2.66
N ALA A 148 -17.23 15.65 2.56
CA ALA A 148 -17.56 14.34 3.12
C ALA A 148 -17.66 14.39 4.65
N ARG A 149 -16.69 15.03 5.31
CA ARG A 149 -16.70 15.25 6.77
C ARG A 149 -17.91 16.04 7.23
N ALA A 150 -18.33 17.07 6.49
CA ALA A 150 -19.54 17.83 6.79
C ALA A 150 -20.83 16.99 6.72
N ARG A 151 -20.84 15.90 5.94
CA ARG A 151 -21.94 14.92 5.91
C ARG A 151 -21.84 13.86 7.03
N GLY A 152 -20.83 13.94 7.88
CA GLY A 152 -20.59 12.97 8.95
C GLY A 152 -19.85 11.69 8.52
N VAL A 153 -19.23 11.69 7.34
CA VAL A 153 -18.42 10.56 6.86
C VAL A 153 -17.07 10.57 7.59
N GLU A 154 -16.64 9.42 8.11
CA GLU A 154 -15.29 9.21 8.63
C GLU A 154 -14.28 9.14 7.47
N VAL A 155 -13.13 9.82 7.62
CA VAL A 155 -12.10 9.84 6.58
C VAL A 155 -10.75 9.57 7.21
N ASP A 156 -10.21 8.39 6.94
CA ASP A 156 -8.92 7.92 7.43
C ASP A 156 -7.92 7.81 6.29
N ILE A 157 -6.74 8.41 6.48
CA ILE A 157 -5.68 8.41 5.49
C ILE A 157 -4.45 7.76 6.11
N TYR A 158 -3.86 6.78 5.43
CA TYR A 158 -2.63 6.13 5.86
C TYR A 158 -1.50 6.51 4.90
N ALA A 159 -0.41 7.06 5.43
CA ALA A 159 0.78 7.41 4.67
C ALA A 159 2.06 7.13 5.46
N ASP A 160 3.18 7.00 4.74
CA ASP A 160 4.49 6.80 5.36
C ASP A 160 5.21 8.14 5.57
N PRO A 161 5.47 8.54 6.82
CA PRO A 161 6.15 9.80 7.11
C PRO A 161 7.60 9.81 6.63
N ARG A 162 8.30 8.68 6.61
CA ARG A 162 9.68 8.61 6.12
C ARG A 162 9.73 8.79 4.62
N LEU A 163 8.95 7.98 3.89
CA LEU A 163 8.89 8.06 2.42
C LEU A 163 8.42 9.44 1.93
N THR A 164 7.48 10.05 2.64
CA THR A 164 7.01 11.41 2.35
C THR A 164 8.15 12.43 2.57
N ARG A 165 8.86 12.34 3.70
CA ARG A 165 9.94 13.27 4.04
C ARG A 165 11.19 13.13 3.18
N ASP A 166 11.46 11.95 2.63
CA ASP A 166 12.58 11.73 1.69
C ASP A 166 12.45 12.57 0.42
N ARG A 167 11.26 13.11 0.13
CA ARG A 167 10.98 14.00 -1.01
C ARG A 167 10.96 15.49 -0.63
N ASN A 168 11.18 15.82 0.64
CA ASN A 168 11.11 17.20 1.12
C ASN A 168 12.28 18.05 0.58
N LYS A 169 11.99 19.33 0.35
CA LYS A 169 13.04 20.34 0.23
C LYS A 169 13.56 20.74 1.62
N ALA A 170 14.72 21.38 1.68
CA ALA A 170 15.28 21.89 2.93
C ALA A 170 14.27 22.80 3.66
N GLY A 171 14.00 22.50 4.93
CA GLY A 171 13.04 23.25 5.76
C GLY A 171 11.56 22.90 5.54
N GLN A 172 11.24 21.92 4.69
CA GLN A 172 9.88 21.45 4.45
C GLN A 172 9.58 20.21 5.31
N ASP A 173 8.37 20.11 5.85
CA ASP A 173 7.82 18.85 6.40
C ASP A 173 6.47 18.56 5.76
N MET A 174 6.49 17.97 4.55
CA MET A 174 5.28 17.67 3.79
C MET A 174 4.27 16.79 4.54
N PHE A 175 4.77 15.90 5.43
CA PHE A 175 3.88 15.05 6.21
C PHE A 175 3.16 15.87 7.29
N ALA A 176 3.88 16.72 8.02
CA ALA A 176 3.28 17.60 9.02
C ALA A 176 2.32 18.63 8.40
N GLU A 177 2.68 19.20 7.24
CA GLU A 177 1.80 20.11 6.49
C GLU A 177 0.50 19.42 6.05
N ALA A 178 0.59 18.15 5.63
CA ALA A 178 -0.59 17.37 5.27
C ALA A 178 -1.43 17.01 6.51
N ASP A 179 -0.79 16.63 7.61
CA ASP A 179 -1.45 16.32 8.88
C ASP A 179 -2.25 17.51 9.42
N GLU A 180 -1.63 18.69 9.48
CA GLU A 180 -2.27 19.92 9.92
C GLU A 180 -3.49 20.27 9.04
N ALA A 181 -3.32 20.22 7.71
CA ALA A 181 -4.38 20.55 6.77
C ALA A 181 -5.56 19.57 6.83
N LEU A 182 -5.28 18.27 6.97
CA LEU A 182 -6.30 17.22 7.06
C LEU A 182 -7.05 17.26 8.40
N THR A 183 -6.32 17.44 9.49
CA THR A 183 -6.91 17.63 10.83
C THR A 183 -7.82 18.85 10.85
N GLY A 184 -7.40 19.95 10.21
CA GLY A 184 -8.20 21.18 10.11
C GLY A 184 -9.54 21.01 9.39
N ILE A 185 -9.71 19.97 8.56
CA ILE A 185 -10.97 19.63 7.89
C ILE A 185 -11.65 18.39 8.46
N GLY A 186 -11.14 17.86 9.59
CA GLY A 186 -11.71 16.73 10.32
C GLY A 186 -11.34 15.35 9.79
N ALA A 187 -10.37 15.22 8.88
CA ALA A 187 -9.82 13.92 8.47
C ALA A 187 -8.62 13.53 9.35
N THR A 188 -8.38 12.23 9.48
CA THR A 188 -7.27 11.71 10.30
C THR A 188 -6.17 11.17 9.40
N LEU A 189 -4.93 11.65 9.60
CA LEU A 189 -3.73 11.11 8.96
C LEU A 189 -2.99 10.18 9.92
N HIS A 190 -2.90 8.91 9.54
CA HIS A 190 -2.21 7.86 10.28
C HIS A 190 -0.81 7.65 9.72
N ALA A 191 0.20 7.77 10.60
CA ALA A 191 1.58 7.51 10.27
C ALA A 191 1.89 6.00 10.32
N VAL A 192 2.19 5.40 9.17
CA VAL A 192 2.58 3.98 9.08
C VAL A 192 3.87 3.83 8.28
N GLN A 193 4.91 3.33 8.94
CA GLN A 193 6.21 3.12 8.32
C GLN A 193 6.26 1.84 7.48
N GLN A 194 7.09 1.85 6.42
CA GLN A 194 7.18 0.79 5.41
C GLN A 194 5.80 0.49 4.79
N LEU A 195 4.99 1.52 4.60
CA LEU A 195 3.70 1.41 3.93
C LEU A 195 3.93 1.50 2.42
N HIS A 196 3.46 0.52 1.67
CA HIS A 196 3.59 0.53 0.22
C HIS A 196 2.30 0.23 -0.54
N SER A 197 1.27 -0.26 0.16
CA SER A 197 -0.05 -0.49 -0.41
C SER A 197 -0.71 0.80 -0.93
N LYS A 198 -1.39 0.71 -2.08
CA LYS A 198 -2.23 1.79 -2.64
C LYS A 198 -3.65 1.29 -2.73
N LEU A 199 -4.46 1.70 -1.75
CA LEU A 199 -5.80 1.17 -1.54
C LEU A 199 -6.78 2.31 -1.32
N VAL A 200 -8.02 2.13 -1.76
CA VAL A 200 -9.15 2.96 -1.35
C VAL A 200 -10.30 2.04 -1.00
N TRP A 201 -10.97 2.26 0.10
CA TRP A 201 -12.28 1.65 0.34
C TRP A 201 -13.28 2.66 0.86
N ALA A 202 -14.55 2.42 0.55
CA ALA A 202 -15.67 3.22 1.02
C ALA A 202 -16.75 2.30 1.59
N ASP A 203 -17.19 2.64 2.80
CA ASP A 203 -18.07 1.82 3.62
C ASP A 203 -17.58 0.37 3.70
N ASP A 204 -18.45 -0.62 3.46
CA ASP A 204 -18.09 -2.05 3.44
C ASP A 204 -18.40 -2.68 2.07
N SER A 205 -18.39 -1.86 1.01
CA SER A 205 -18.92 -2.27 -0.29
C SER A 205 -18.16 -1.78 -1.51
N LEU A 206 -17.05 -1.08 -1.31
CA LEU A 206 -16.14 -0.69 -2.38
C LEU A 206 -14.70 -0.88 -1.92
N LEU A 207 -13.87 -1.46 -2.80
CA LEU A 207 -12.44 -1.58 -2.62
C LEU A 207 -11.75 -1.34 -3.96
N ALA A 208 -10.81 -0.41 -4.02
CA ALA A 208 -9.90 -0.21 -5.14
C ALA A 208 -8.48 -0.62 -4.72
N VAL A 209 -7.81 -1.39 -5.57
CA VAL A 209 -6.46 -1.90 -5.35
C VAL A 209 -5.65 -1.67 -6.63
N GLY A 210 -4.47 -1.07 -6.51
CA GLY A 210 -3.64 -0.80 -7.68
C GLY A 210 -2.25 -0.29 -7.36
N SER A 211 -1.64 0.34 -8.36
CA SER A 211 -0.31 0.96 -8.22
C SER A 211 -0.36 2.47 -7.95
N PHE A 212 -1.51 3.12 -8.20
CA PHE A 212 -1.62 4.59 -8.23
C PHE A 212 -1.43 5.25 -6.86
N ASN A 213 -0.46 6.16 -6.79
CA ASN A 213 -0.21 6.95 -5.58
C ASN A 213 -1.22 8.09 -5.45
N TRP A 214 -2.41 7.77 -4.90
CA TRP A 214 -3.60 8.64 -4.85
C TRP A 214 -3.31 10.12 -4.52
N PHE A 215 -2.45 10.40 -3.53
CA PHE A 215 -2.20 11.76 -3.05
C PHE A 215 -0.86 12.37 -3.46
N SER A 216 -0.09 11.71 -4.32
CA SER A 216 1.24 12.22 -4.72
C SER A 216 1.61 11.97 -6.18
N ALA A 217 0.85 11.19 -6.94
CA ALA A 217 1.18 10.92 -8.35
C ALA A 217 1.22 12.22 -9.16
N HIS A 218 2.12 12.32 -10.13
CA HIS A 218 2.15 13.44 -11.05
C HIS A 218 0.99 13.30 -12.05
N ARG A 219 0.24 14.39 -12.26
CA ARG A 219 -0.89 14.42 -13.20
C ARG A 219 -0.43 14.71 -14.64
N THR A 220 0.71 15.36 -14.79
CA THR A 220 1.28 15.78 -16.08
C THR A 220 2.81 15.63 -16.12
N GLY A 221 3.38 15.63 -17.32
CA GLY A 221 4.83 15.62 -17.54
C GLY A 221 5.44 14.22 -17.55
N GLU A 222 6.77 14.14 -17.61
CA GLU A 222 7.52 12.88 -17.76
C GLU A 222 7.35 11.91 -16.58
N PHE A 223 6.89 12.41 -15.44
CA PHE A 223 6.63 11.61 -14.24
C PHE A 223 5.17 11.16 -14.10
N ALA A 224 4.29 11.53 -15.04
CA ALA A 224 2.92 11.02 -15.11
C ALA A 224 2.97 9.58 -15.67
N ARG A 225 2.81 8.60 -14.77
CA ARG A 225 2.93 7.18 -15.09
C ARG A 225 1.57 6.60 -15.51
N HIS A 226 1.61 5.58 -16.37
CA HIS A 226 0.45 4.73 -16.61
C HIS A 226 0.34 3.76 -15.43
N GLU A 227 -0.68 3.94 -14.60
CA GLU A 227 -0.88 3.19 -13.37
C GLU A 227 -2.27 2.57 -13.41
N THR A 228 -2.38 1.31 -13.00
CA THR A 228 -3.65 0.59 -13.06
C THR A 228 -4.17 0.28 -11.67
N SER A 229 -5.45 0.55 -11.45
CA SER A 229 -6.21 0.06 -10.31
C SER A 229 -7.42 -0.73 -10.76
N VAL A 230 -7.77 -1.71 -9.94
CA VAL A 230 -8.96 -2.54 -10.08
C VAL A 230 -9.95 -2.17 -8.99
N VAL A 231 -11.21 -1.95 -9.37
CA VAL A 231 -12.30 -1.61 -8.45
C VAL A 231 -13.25 -2.80 -8.29
N TYR A 232 -13.46 -3.18 -7.04
CA TYR A 232 -14.44 -4.17 -6.61
C TYR A 232 -15.60 -3.47 -5.93
N ARG A 233 -16.82 -3.98 -6.15
CA ARG A 233 -18.05 -3.46 -5.54
C ARG A 233 -18.93 -4.60 -5.03
N GLY A 234 -19.58 -4.41 -3.88
CA GLY A 234 -20.55 -5.33 -3.29
C GLY A 234 -20.33 -5.59 -1.80
N LYS A 235 -21.41 -5.97 -1.10
CA LYS A 235 -21.39 -6.21 0.36
C LYS A 235 -20.47 -7.36 0.79
N HIS A 236 -20.10 -8.26 -0.12
CA HIS A 236 -19.18 -9.36 0.15
C HIS A 236 -17.74 -8.91 0.41
N LEU A 237 -17.42 -7.62 0.18
CA LEU A 237 -16.10 -7.05 0.43
C LEU A 237 -15.84 -6.77 1.91
N GLY A 238 -16.88 -6.71 2.75
CA GLY A 238 -16.75 -6.39 4.17
C GLY A 238 -15.65 -7.17 4.90
N PRO A 239 -15.57 -8.50 4.78
CA PRO A 239 -14.49 -9.29 5.40
C PRO A 239 -13.08 -8.92 4.90
N GLU A 240 -12.89 -8.71 3.59
CA GLU A 240 -11.57 -8.31 3.06
C GLU A 240 -11.18 -6.91 3.56
N ILE A 241 -12.13 -5.97 3.55
CA ILE A 241 -11.92 -4.60 4.06
C ILE A 241 -11.54 -4.64 5.54
N GLN A 242 -12.22 -5.48 6.34
CA GLN A 242 -11.90 -5.62 7.77
C GLN A 242 -10.48 -6.14 7.98
N THR A 243 -10.04 -7.16 7.24
CA THR A 243 -8.65 -7.66 7.33
C THR A 243 -7.61 -6.59 6.97
N LEU A 244 -7.87 -5.79 5.93
CA LEU A 244 -6.99 -4.69 5.55
C LEU A 244 -6.92 -3.61 6.63
N GLU A 245 -8.07 -3.25 7.20
CA GLU A 245 -8.19 -2.25 8.26
C GLU A 245 -7.47 -2.71 9.55
N ASP A 246 -7.71 -3.94 9.98
CA ASP A 246 -7.08 -4.53 11.17
C ASP A 246 -5.55 -4.56 11.02
N SER A 247 -5.07 -4.93 9.83
CA SER A 247 -3.63 -4.93 9.51
C SER A 247 -3.00 -3.54 9.61
N LEU A 248 -3.70 -2.48 9.20
CA LEU A 248 -3.20 -1.11 9.27
C LEU A 248 -3.24 -0.57 10.70
N LYS A 249 -4.34 -0.79 11.43
CA LYS A 249 -4.49 -0.38 12.83
C LYS A 249 -3.46 -1.04 13.75
N ALA A 250 -3.09 -2.29 13.48
CA ALA A 250 -2.02 -2.97 14.22
C ALA A 250 -0.64 -2.30 14.03
N ARG A 251 -0.47 -1.47 13.00
CA ARG A 251 0.79 -0.79 12.64
C ARG A 251 0.79 0.70 12.98
N THR A 252 -0.34 1.26 13.40
CA THR A 252 -0.39 2.65 13.88
C THR A 252 0.10 2.74 15.32
N PRO A 253 1.00 3.68 15.65
CA PRO A 253 1.40 3.90 17.03
C PRO A 253 0.18 4.26 17.88
N THR A 254 -0.07 3.52 18.96
CA THR A 254 -0.99 3.95 20.01
C THR A 254 -0.29 5.00 20.86
N TYR A 255 -0.78 6.24 20.84
CA TYR A 255 -0.31 7.32 21.71
C TYR A 255 -1.04 7.32 23.05
#